data_AF-A0A4S8P092-F1
#
_entry.id   AF-A0A4S8P092-F1
#
_cell.length_a   1.000
_cell.length_b   1.000
_cell.length_c   1.000
_cell.angle_alpha   90.00
_cell.angle_beta   90.00
_cell.angle_gamma   90.00
#
_symmetry.space_group_name_H-M   'P 1'
#
loop_
_entity.id
_entity.type
_entity.pdbx_description
1 polymer ?
#
loop_
_entity_poly.entity_id
_entity_poly.type
_entity_poly.pdbx_seq_one_letter_code
_entity_poly.pdbx_strand_id
1 'polypeptide(L)'
;MTTTVNRKALYALITSILAAAFFMSAAPAQAAESGTAARAAAVETVTDDFGIQTSADCVYYLRAVGYAVGPTRTQACNTGAGGQWFSQVYCIAGLINGGVSDYHAANACKLAA
;
A
#
# COMPACT_ATOMS: atom_id res chain seq x y z
N MET A 1 -32.60 12.78 -22.10
CA MET A 1 -31.74 13.83 -21.52
C MET A 1 -30.56 13.13 -20.86
N THR A 2 -29.40 13.16 -21.51
CA THR A 2 -28.20 12.41 -21.12
C THR A 2 -27.16 13.40 -20.63
N THR A 3 -26.87 13.41 -19.33
CA THR A 3 -25.87 14.29 -18.74
C THR A 3 -24.48 13.67 -18.85
N THR A 4 -23.71 14.15 -19.84
CA THR A 4 -22.28 13.85 -20.00
C THR A 4 -21.49 14.57 -18.90
N VAL A 5 -21.16 13.87 -17.81
CA VAL A 5 -20.34 14.46 -16.74
C VAL A 5 -18.86 14.36 -17.13
N ASN A 6 -18.25 15.52 -17.40
CA ASN A 6 -16.83 15.67 -17.70
C ASN A 6 -15.97 15.30 -16.49
N ARG A 7 -15.42 14.08 -16.50
CA ARG A 7 -14.57 13.48 -15.45
C ARG A 7 -13.38 14.35 -15.02
N LYS A 8 -12.90 15.25 -15.87
CA LYS A 8 -11.78 16.16 -15.55
C LYS A 8 -12.10 17.19 -14.46
N ALA A 9 -13.37 17.60 -14.33
CA ALA A 9 -13.77 18.57 -13.31
C ALA A 9 -13.85 17.96 -11.90
N LEU A 10 -14.05 16.65 -11.79
CA LEU A 10 -14.16 15.96 -10.49
C LEU A 10 -12.80 15.83 -9.79
N TYR A 11 -11.69 15.74 -10.54
CA TYR A 11 -10.35 15.59 -9.97
C TYR A 11 -9.78 16.88 -9.35
N ALA A 12 -10.32 18.05 -9.71
CA ALA A 12 -9.82 19.34 -9.20
C ALA A 12 -10.32 19.70 -7.79
N LEU A 13 -11.35 19.02 -7.28
CA LEU A 13 -11.94 19.31 -5.96
C LEU A 13 -11.34 18.50 -4.81
N ILE A 14 -10.59 17.42 -5.09
CA ILE A 14 -10.13 16.47 -4.06
C ILE A 14 -8.78 16.89 -3.44
N THR A 15 -8.04 17.84 -4.04
CA THR A 15 -6.69 18.22 -3.59
C THR A 15 -6.61 19.20 -2.42
N SER A 16 -7.73 19.61 -1.81
CA SER A 16 -7.76 20.75 -0.88
C SER A 16 -7.89 20.41 0.62
N ILE A 17 -7.84 19.14 1.04
CA ILE A 17 -8.23 18.76 2.43
C ILE A 17 -7.07 18.24 3.32
N LEU A 18 -5.86 18.00 2.82
CA LEU A 18 -4.77 17.41 3.62
C LEU A 18 -3.71 18.43 4.14
N ALA A 19 -4.16 19.57 4.65
CA ALA A 19 -3.27 20.55 5.28
C ALA A 19 -3.80 21.05 6.64
N ALA A 20 -4.16 20.14 7.55
CA ALA A 20 -4.48 20.51 8.94
C ALA A 20 -4.42 19.30 9.89
N ALA A 21 -3.23 18.74 10.13
CA ALA A 21 -3.01 17.82 11.25
C ALA A 21 -1.55 17.92 11.76
N PHE A 22 -1.08 19.14 11.97
CA PHE A 22 0.16 19.42 12.70
C PHE A 22 -0.18 20.19 13.98
N PHE A 23 -0.85 19.55 14.93
CA PHE A 23 -0.92 20.06 16.30
C PHE A 23 -0.95 18.93 17.33
N MET A 24 0.09 18.94 18.17
CA MET A 24 0.09 18.54 19.58
C MET A 24 -0.15 17.06 19.91
N SER A 25 0.94 16.33 20.11
CA SER A 25 1.03 15.40 21.23
C SER A 25 2.13 15.87 22.17
N ALA A 26 1.71 16.18 23.39
CA ALA A 26 2.50 16.74 24.46
C ALA A 26 3.61 15.76 24.88
N ALA A 27 4.83 16.27 25.02
CA ALA A 27 5.91 15.57 25.68
C ALA A 27 5.53 15.36 27.15
N PRO A 28 5.57 14.12 27.70
CA PRO A 28 5.52 13.95 29.13
C PRO A 28 6.81 14.53 29.71
N ALA A 29 6.67 15.56 30.53
CA ALA A 29 7.72 16.02 31.42
C ALA A 29 8.10 14.86 32.34
N GLN A 30 9.21 14.18 32.04
CA GLN A 30 9.77 13.19 32.93
C GLN A 30 10.52 13.94 34.02
N ALA A 31 9.90 13.97 35.20
CA ALA A 31 10.53 14.36 36.44
C ALA A 31 11.86 13.61 36.59
N ALA A 32 12.93 14.37 36.82
CA ALA A 32 14.22 13.85 37.15
C ALA A 32 14.13 13.16 38.53
N GLU A 33 14.10 11.84 38.53
CA GLU A 33 14.50 11.05 39.69
C GLU A 33 15.88 10.45 39.40
N SER A 34 16.85 10.95 40.16
CA SER A 34 18.23 10.51 40.24
C SER A 34 18.29 9.05 40.69
N GLY A 35 18.26 8.11 39.74
CA GLY A 35 18.38 6.69 39.98
C GLY A 35 19.39 6.07 39.03
N THR A 36 20.64 5.95 39.47
CA THR A 36 21.74 5.32 38.74
C THR A 36 21.46 3.83 38.53
N ALA A 37 20.81 3.50 37.43
CA ALA A 37 20.81 2.15 36.88
C ALA A 37 21.06 2.30 35.37
N ALA A 38 22.29 1.96 34.96
CA ALA A 38 22.68 1.89 33.56
C ALA A 38 21.79 0.85 32.86
N ARG A 39 20.64 1.28 32.35
CA ARG A 39 19.87 0.53 31.36
C ARG A 39 20.68 0.60 30.08
N ALA A 40 21.32 -0.52 29.74
CA ALA A 40 21.79 -0.75 28.40
C ALA A 40 20.64 -0.40 27.45
N ALA A 41 20.83 0.64 26.65
CA ALA A 41 19.97 0.91 25.53
C ALA A 41 20.13 -0.27 24.58
N ALA A 42 19.23 -1.25 24.70
CA ALA A 42 18.97 -2.17 23.62
C ALA A 42 18.46 -1.29 22.48
N VAL A 43 19.39 -0.90 21.61
CA VAL A 43 19.04 -0.44 20.27
C VAL A 43 18.39 -1.66 19.64
N GLU A 44 17.06 -1.73 19.74
CA GLU A 44 16.28 -2.63 18.91
C GLU A 44 16.53 -2.15 17.49
N THR A 45 17.50 -2.78 16.86
CA THR A 45 17.71 -2.67 15.42
C THR A 45 16.43 -3.20 14.82
N VAL A 46 15.50 -2.29 14.52
CA VAL A 46 14.43 -2.56 13.57
C VAL A 46 15.15 -2.79 12.26
N THR A 47 15.55 -4.05 12.06
CA THR A 47 15.76 -4.56 10.73
C THR A 47 14.36 -4.46 10.13
N ASP A 48 14.17 -3.46 9.27
CA ASP A 48 13.10 -3.51 8.28
C ASP A 48 13.37 -4.79 7.48
N ASP A 49 12.88 -5.91 8.01
CA ASP A 49 12.63 -7.11 7.24
C ASP A 49 11.55 -6.67 6.26
N PHE A 50 11.98 -6.09 5.14
CA PHE A 50 11.17 -5.92 3.95
C PHE A 50 10.87 -7.35 3.51
N GLY A 51 9.90 -7.97 4.20
CA GLY A 51 9.57 -9.37 4.06
C GLY A 51 9.38 -9.65 2.59
N ILE A 52 9.95 -10.78 2.14
CA ILE A 52 9.90 -11.20 0.74
C ILE A 52 8.46 -11.04 0.26
N GLN A 53 8.27 -10.10 -0.66
CA GLN A 53 6.96 -9.80 -1.22
C GLN A 53 6.54 -11.01 -2.05
N THR A 54 5.30 -11.45 -1.86
CA THR A 54 4.80 -12.66 -2.50
C THR A 54 3.51 -12.37 -3.26
N SER A 55 3.09 -13.32 -4.10
CA SER A 55 1.77 -13.26 -4.72
C SER A 55 0.62 -13.17 -3.69
N ALA A 56 0.84 -13.56 -2.43
CA ALA A 56 -0.13 -13.39 -1.36
C ALA A 56 -0.35 -11.92 -0.98
N ASP A 57 0.69 -11.08 -1.01
CA ASP A 57 0.59 -9.65 -0.70
C ASP A 57 -0.20 -8.89 -1.77
N CYS A 58 -0.04 -9.29 -3.03
CA CYS A 58 -0.87 -8.83 -4.15
C CYS A 58 -2.36 -9.16 -3.93
N VAL A 59 -2.67 -10.41 -3.55
CA VAL A 59 -4.04 -10.85 -3.27
C VAL A 59 -4.62 -10.12 -2.05
N TYR A 60 -3.82 -9.95 -1.01
CA TYR A 60 -4.21 -9.24 0.21
C TYR A 60 -4.55 -7.78 -0.08
N TYR A 61 -3.69 -7.06 -0.82
CA TYR A 61 -3.94 -5.69 -1.24
C TYR A 61 -5.26 -5.55 -1.99
N LEU A 62 -5.52 -6.44 -2.95
CA LEU A 62 -6.76 -6.40 -3.74
C LEU A 62 -8.00 -6.57 -2.85
N ARG A 63 -7.95 -7.47 -1.86
CA ARG A 63 -9.04 -7.63 -0.89
C ARG A 63 -9.21 -6.40 -0.01
N ALA A 64 -8.09 -5.83 0.47
CA ALA A 64 -8.10 -4.66 1.34
C ALA A 64 -8.72 -3.43 0.67
N VAL A 65 -8.50 -3.24 -0.64
CA VAL A 65 -9.12 -2.15 -1.40
C VAL A 65 -10.53 -2.49 -1.95
N GLY A 66 -11.07 -3.66 -1.61
CA GLY A 66 -12.47 -4.03 -1.88
C GLY A 66 -12.73 -4.86 -3.14
N TYR A 67 -11.69 -5.39 -3.80
CA TYR A 67 -11.89 -6.30 -4.93
C TYR A 67 -12.18 -7.74 -4.47
N ALA A 68 -13.18 -8.36 -5.09
CA ALA A 68 -13.44 -9.80 -4.95
C ALA A 68 -12.32 -10.63 -5.60
N VAL A 69 -11.41 -11.21 -4.82
CA VAL A 69 -10.31 -12.00 -5.41
C VAL A 69 -10.78 -13.40 -5.80
N GLY A 70 -10.91 -13.62 -7.11
CA GLY A 70 -11.19 -14.92 -7.72
C GLY A 70 -9.96 -15.54 -8.42
N PRO A 71 -10.17 -16.63 -9.18
CA PRO A 71 -9.09 -17.37 -9.85
C PRO A 71 -8.26 -16.50 -10.79
N THR A 72 -8.88 -15.65 -11.62
CA THR A 72 -8.20 -14.77 -12.58
C THR A 72 -7.23 -13.80 -11.89
N ARG A 73 -7.68 -13.14 -10.80
CA ARG A 73 -6.86 -12.18 -10.06
C ARG A 73 -5.73 -12.87 -9.29
N THR A 74 -6.01 -14.07 -8.75
CA THR A 74 -4.99 -14.91 -8.08
C THR A 74 -3.92 -15.36 -9.06
N GLN A 75 -4.30 -15.80 -10.26
CA GLN A 75 -3.37 -16.19 -11.30
C GLN A 75 -2.51 -15.02 -11.77
N ALA A 76 -3.10 -13.83 -11.94
CA ALA A 76 -2.35 -12.62 -12.30
C ALA A 76 -1.29 -12.27 -11.23
N CYS A 77 -1.65 -12.32 -9.95
CA CYS A 77 -0.70 -12.12 -8.84
C CYS A 77 0.41 -13.18 -8.85
N ASN A 78 0.11 -14.45 -9.11
CA ASN A 78 1.11 -15.52 -9.19
C ASN A 78 2.09 -15.33 -10.35
N THR A 79 1.65 -14.78 -11.47
CA THR A 79 2.53 -14.44 -12.60
C THR A 79 3.52 -13.32 -12.24
N GLY A 80 3.11 -12.39 -11.37
CA GLY A 80 3.93 -11.26 -10.90
C GLY A 80 5.15 -11.67 -10.06
N ALA A 81 5.07 -12.79 -9.34
CA ALA A 81 6.12 -13.31 -8.45
C ALA A 81 7.40 -13.80 -9.16
N GLY A 82 7.46 -13.73 -10.49
CA GLY A 82 8.63 -14.16 -11.26
C GLY A 82 9.82 -13.19 -11.21
N GLY A 83 9.69 -12.01 -10.59
CA GLY A 83 10.77 -11.01 -10.46
C GLY A 83 11.30 -10.42 -11.78
N GLN A 84 10.75 -10.83 -12.93
CA GLN A 84 11.17 -10.33 -14.25
C GLN A 84 10.27 -9.16 -14.68
N TRP A 85 10.83 -8.20 -15.42
CA TRP A 85 10.09 -7.00 -15.83
C TRP A 85 8.80 -7.33 -16.62
N PHE A 86 8.79 -8.41 -17.41
CA PHE A 86 7.60 -8.83 -18.14
C PHE A 86 6.54 -9.48 -17.23
N SER A 87 6.95 -10.14 -16.13
CA SER A 87 6.01 -10.69 -15.13
C SER A 87 5.13 -9.60 -14.55
N GLN A 88 5.69 -8.41 -14.33
CA GLN A 88 4.94 -7.26 -13.87
C GLN A 88 3.92 -6.78 -14.90
N VAL A 89 4.28 -6.74 -16.19
CA VAL A 89 3.35 -6.39 -17.27
C VAL A 89 2.20 -7.39 -17.38
N TYR A 90 2.49 -8.69 -17.31
CA TYR A 90 1.46 -9.73 -17.35
C TYR A 90 0.55 -9.70 -16.11
N CYS A 91 1.11 -9.43 -14.93
CA CYS A 91 0.32 -9.24 -13.72
C CYS A 91 -0.66 -8.06 -13.88
N ILE A 92 -0.17 -6.90 -14.35
CA ILE A 92 -0.99 -5.71 -14.53
C ILE A 92 -2.10 -5.98 -15.56
N ALA A 93 -1.76 -6.52 -16.72
CA ALA A 93 -2.73 -6.85 -17.77
C ALA A 93 -3.79 -7.86 -17.29
N GLY A 94 -3.38 -8.89 -16.53
CA GLY A 94 -4.29 -9.88 -15.97
C GLY A 94 -5.28 -9.28 -14.97
N LEU A 95 -4.82 -8.37 -14.11
CA LEU A 95 -5.68 -7.67 -13.15
C LEU A 95 -6.65 -6.71 -13.82
N ILE A 96 -6.20 -5.97 -14.84
CA ILE A 96 -7.06 -5.06 -15.63
C ILE A 96 -8.14 -5.84 -16.37
N ASN A 97 -7.80 -6.96 -17.02
CA ASN A 97 -8.78 -7.86 -17.64
C ASN A 97 -9.75 -8.44 -16.60
N GLY A 98 -9.30 -8.62 -15.37
CA GLY A 98 -10.12 -8.98 -14.23
C GLY A 98 -10.95 -7.82 -13.65
N GLY A 99 -10.96 -6.63 -14.25
CA GLY A 99 -11.75 -5.47 -13.81
C GLY A 99 -11.14 -4.66 -12.66
N VAL A 100 -9.85 -4.82 -12.38
CA VAL A 100 -9.11 -3.97 -11.44
C VAL A 100 -8.68 -2.69 -12.17
N SER A 101 -8.70 -1.54 -11.50
CA SER A 101 -8.20 -0.29 -12.12
C SER A 101 -6.69 -0.34 -12.32
N ASP A 102 -6.18 0.40 -13.32
CA ASP A 102 -4.74 0.45 -13.61
C ASP A 102 -3.89 0.80 -12.38
N TYR A 103 -4.38 1.73 -11.56
CA TYR A 103 -3.70 2.16 -10.33
C TYR A 103 -3.60 1.02 -9.30
N HIS A 104 -4.70 0.31 -9.05
CA HIS A 104 -4.69 -0.80 -8.09
C HIS A 104 -3.94 -2.01 -8.64
N ALA A 105 -4.00 -2.25 -9.95
CA ALA A 105 -3.23 -3.30 -10.60
C ALA A 105 -1.71 -3.06 -10.48
N ALA A 106 -1.25 -1.84 -10.76
CA ALA A 106 0.17 -1.49 -10.64
C ALA A 106 0.69 -1.63 -9.20
N ASN A 107 -0.09 -1.18 -8.21
CA ASN A 107 0.28 -1.29 -6.80
C ASN A 107 0.27 -2.75 -6.33
N ALA A 108 -0.77 -3.52 -6.66
CA ALA A 108 -0.85 -4.93 -6.31
C ALA A 108 0.33 -5.73 -6.91
N CYS A 109 0.67 -5.47 -8.18
CA CYS A 109 1.75 -6.18 -8.85
C CYS A 109 3.15 -5.76 -8.38
N LYS A 110 3.33 -4.55 -7.82
CA LYS A 110 4.57 -4.19 -7.12
C LYS A 110 4.77 -4.98 -5.84
N LEU A 111 3.69 -5.32 -5.15
CA LEU A 111 3.70 -6.16 -3.95
C LEU A 111 3.80 -7.65 -4.28
N ALA A 112 3.69 -8.04 -5.55
CA ALA A 112 3.78 -9.43 -5.96
C ALA A 112 5.21 -9.91 -6.21
N ALA A 113 6.20 -9.00 -6.31
CA ALA A 113 7.50 -9.19 -6.96
C ALA A 113 8.67 -9.28 -5.99
#